data_AF-E2I9P2-F1
#
_entry.id   AF-E2I9P2-F1
#
_cell.length_a   1.000
_cell.length_b   1.000
_cell.length_c   1.000
_cell.angle_alpha   90.00
_cell.angle_beta   90.00
_cell.angle_gamma   90.00
#
_symmetry.space_group_name_H-M   'P 1'
#
loop_
_entity.id
_entity.type
_entity.pdbx_description
1 polymer ?
#
loop_
_entity_poly.entity_id
_entity_poly.type
_entity_poly.pdbx_seq_one_letter_code
_entity_poly.pdbx_strand_id
1 'polypeptide(L)'
;MLEDFKKDVKNSLREQVDAYREESQKCLKEFQENIIKQVETHREESQKSLKEFQEIINKQVEAHREESQKSLKEIQENTIKQLKELKMEIEAIKKEHMETTLDIENQKKRQGAVDTSFTNRIQEMEERISGAEDSIEIIDSTVKDNVKRKKLLVQNIQKIQDSMKRSNLRIIGIEESEDSQLKGPVNIFNKIIEENFPNLKKEIPIGIQEAYRTPNRLDQKRNTSRHIIVKTPNAQNKEY
;
A
#
# COMPACT_ATOMS: atom_id res chain seq x y z
N MET A 1 130.93 91.62 -6.40
CA MET A 1 131.44 90.68 -5.38
C MET A 1 130.33 90.18 -4.44
N LEU A 2 129.75 90.99 -3.55
CA LEU A 2 128.64 90.52 -2.68
C LEU A 2 127.33 90.24 -3.45
N GLU A 3 127.08 91.03 -4.50
CA GLU A 3 125.83 90.95 -5.28
C GLU A 3 125.82 89.82 -6.32
N ASP A 4 126.99 89.38 -6.77
CA ASP A 4 127.15 88.20 -7.63
C ASP A 4 126.93 86.91 -6.82
N PHE A 5 127.45 86.85 -5.59
CA PHE A 5 127.25 85.71 -4.68
C PHE A 5 125.78 85.54 -4.27
N LYS A 6 125.07 86.64 -3.98
CA LYS A 6 123.60 86.58 -3.72
C LYS A 6 122.82 86.10 -4.94
N LYS A 7 123.25 86.44 -6.15
CA LYS A 7 122.61 86.03 -7.40
C LYS A 7 122.80 84.53 -7.65
N ASP A 8 124.00 84.00 -7.43
CA ASP A 8 124.29 82.56 -7.53
C ASP A 8 123.53 81.75 -6.48
N VAL A 9 123.51 82.20 -5.22
CA VAL A 9 122.73 81.54 -4.16
C VAL A 9 121.23 81.57 -4.47
N LYS A 10 120.71 82.70 -4.97
CA LYS A 10 119.31 82.84 -5.38
C LYS A 10 118.96 81.93 -6.57
N ASN A 11 119.86 81.79 -7.54
CA ASN A 11 119.66 80.90 -8.68
C ASN A 11 119.71 79.42 -8.27
N SER A 12 120.67 79.02 -7.44
CA SER A 12 120.77 77.66 -6.91
C SER A 12 119.55 77.27 -6.06
N LEU A 13 119.08 78.17 -5.19
CA LEU A 13 117.83 77.98 -4.43
C LEU A 13 116.62 77.87 -5.36
N ARG A 14 116.57 78.65 -6.43
CA ARG A 14 115.49 78.60 -7.42
C ARG A 14 115.46 77.27 -8.15
N GLU A 15 116.62 76.77 -8.59
CA GLU A 15 116.74 75.45 -9.23
C GLU A 15 116.34 74.31 -8.28
N GLN A 16 116.72 74.37 -7.00
CA GLN A 16 116.28 73.38 -6.01
C GLN A 16 114.78 73.43 -5.74
N VAL A 17 114.19 74.62 -5.67
CA VAL A 17 112.73 74.79 -5.50
C VAL A 17 111.98 74.29 -6.74
N ASP A 18 112.47 74.58 -7.95
CA ASP A 18 111.86 74.11 -9.19
C ASP A 18 111.97 72.59 -9.33
N ALA A 19 113.11 71.98 -8.98
CA ALA A 19 113.28 70.53 -8.96
C ALA A 19 112.35 69.84 -7.93
N TYR A 20 112.27 70.37 -6.71
CA TYR A 20 111.35 69.85 -5.68
C TYR A 20 109.87 70.00 -6.10
N ARG A 21 109.54 71.09 -6.81
CA ARG A 21 108.21 71.35 -7.35
C ARG A 21 107.86 70.35 -8.45
N GLU A 22 108.77 70.08 -9.38
CA GLU A 22 108.58 69.08 -10.44
C GLU A 22 108.43 67.67 -9.85
N GLU A 23 109.26 67.30 -8.89
CA GLU A 23 109.20 66.00 -8.23
C GLU A 23 107.88 65.83 -7.43
N SER A 24 107.46 66.86 -6.70
CA SER A 24 106.17 66.89 -6.01
C SER A 24 104.98 66.79 -6.98
N GLN A 25 105.05 67.46 -8.13
CA GLN A 25 104.02 67.38 -9.17
C GLN A 25 103.96 66.00 -9.82
N LYS A 26 105.13 65.38 -10.05
CA LYS A 26 105.21 64.01 -10.58
C LYS A 26 104.63 63.00 -9.60
N CYS A 27 105.02 63.07 -8.32
CA CYS A 27 104.46 62.23 -7.27
C CYS A 27 102.94 62.40 -7.13
N LEU A 28 102.43 63.64 -7.23
CA LEU A 28 101.00 63.92 -7.19
C LEU A 28 100.25 63.30 -8.39
N LYS A 29 100.82 63.41 -9.59
CA LYS A 29 100.25 62.78 -10.80
C LYS A 29 100.21 61.26 -10.68
N GLU A 30 101.31 60.63 -10.25
CA GLU A 30 101.37 59.18 -10.05
C GLU A 30 100.33 58.70 -9.01
N PHE A 31 100.14 59.47 -7.93
CA PHE A 31 99.12 59.18 -6.92
C PHE A 31 97.70 59.31 -7.48
N GLN A 32 97.41 60.38 -8.25
CA GLN A 32 96.12 60.57 -8.91
C GLN A 32 95.81 59.46 -9.92
N GLU A 33 96.79 59.07 -10.74
CA GLU A 33 96.67 57.97 -11.71
C GLU A 33 96.36 56.65 -11.01
N ASN A 34 97.03 56.35 -9.90
CA ASN A 34 96.75 55.15 -9.10
C ASN A 34 95.33 55.14 -8.52
N ILE A 35 94.86 56.28 -8.00
CA ILE A 35 93.49 56.40 -7.49
C ILE A 35 92.48 56.17 -8.61
N ILE A 36 92.66 56.82 -9.76
CA ILE A 36 91.76 56.67 -10.91
C ILE A 36 91.68 55.21 -11.33
N LYS A 37 92.84 54.53 -11.45
CA LYS A 37 92.89 53.11 -11.81
C LYS A 37 92.16 52.20 -10.81
N GLN A 38 92.34 52.43 -9.50
CA GLN A 38 91.63 51.67 -8.47
C GLN A 38 90.11 51.91 -8.52
N VAL A 39 89.69 53.16 -8.71
CA VAL A 39 88.26 53.53 -8.83
C VAL A 39 87.64 52.91 -10.08
N GLU A 40 88.33 52.93 -11.22
CA GLU A 40 87.89 52.29 -12.45
C GLU A 40 87.77 50.77 -12.29
N THR A 41 88.77 50.13 -11.69
CA THR A 41 88.74 48.68 -11.43
C THR A 41 87.55 48.30 -10.53
N HIS A 42 87.36 49.01 -9.42
CA HIS A 42 86.23 48.77 -8.52
C HIS A 42 84.88 49.03 -9.20
N ARG A 43 84.81 50.06 -10.05
CA ARG A 43 83.61 50.37 -10.84
C ARG A 43 83.28 49.23 -11.80
N GLU A 44 84.26 48.70 -12.52
CA GLU A 44 84.08 47.58 -13.45
C GLU A 44 83.62 46.31 -12.71
N GLU A 45 84.24 45.98 -11.57
CA GLU A 45 83.84 44.85 -10.72
C GLU A 45 82.42 44.98 -10.19
N SER A 46 82.04 46.19 -9.74
CA SER A 46 80.68 46.49 -9.28
C SER A 46 79.66 46.35 -10.42
N GLN A 47 79.99 46.84 -11.62
CA GLN A 47 79.13 46.73 -12.80
C GLN A 47 78.96 45.28 -13.26
N LYS A 48 80.04 44.48 -13.23
CA LYS A 48 79.99 43.05 -13.55
C LYS A 48 79.09 42.30 -12.56
N SER A 49 79.30 42.52 -11.27
CA SER A 49 78.48 41.91 -10.20
C SER A 49 77.01 42.28 -10.35
N LEU A 50 76.71 43.56 -10.67
CA LEU A 50 75.34 44.02 -10.89
C LEU A 50 74.67 43.32 -12.09
N LYS A 51 75.40 43.13 -13.19
CA LYS A 51 74.91 42.37 -14.36
C LYS A 51 74.63 40.91 -14.00
N GLU A 52 75.53 40.27 -13.25
CA GLU A 52 75.35 38.88 -12.81
C GLU A 52 74.11 38.73 -11.90
N PHE A 53 73.92 39.63 -10.93
CA PHE A 53 72.71 39.64 -10.11
C PHE A 53 71.44 39.83 -10.95
N GLN A 54 71.47 40.72 -11.92
CA GLN A 54 70.33 40.97 -12.80
C GLN A 54 69.99 39.74 -13.66
N GLU A 55 70.99 39.02 -14.17
CA GLU A 55 70.79 37.76 -14.88
C GLU A 55 70.18 36.66 -13.99
N ILE A 56 70.65 36.53 -12.74
CA ILE A 56 70.11 35.55 -11.78
C ILE A 56 68.64 35.85 -11.48
N ILE A 57 68.31 37.11 -11.21
CA ILE A 57 66.93 37.54 -10.94
C ILE A 57 66.04 37.24 -12.14
N ASN A 58 66.48 37.59 -13.35
CA ASN A 58 65.71 37.33 -14.57
C ASN A 58 65.46 35.83 -14.78
N LYS A 59 66.47 34.98 -14.57
CA LYS A 59 66.31 33.51 -14.67
C LYS A 59 65.30 32.97 -13.65
N GLN A 60 65.33 33.44 -12.41
CA GLN A 60 64.36 33.03 -11.39
C GLN A 60 62.94 33.49 -11.71
N VAL A 61 62.78 34.74 -12.17
CA VAL A 61 61.48 35.29 -12.56
C VAL A 61 60.87 34.52 -13.73
N GLU A 62 61.66 34.22 -14.77
CA GLU A 62 61.19 33.42 -15.90
C GLU A 62 60.82 31.99 -15.49
N ALA A 63 61.63 31.33 -14.67
CA ALA A 63 61.31 29.98 -14.17
C ALA A 63 59.98 29.96 -13.39
N HIS A 64 59.78 30.92 -12.47
CA HIS A 64 58.52 31.03 -11.72
C HIS A 64 57.34 31.34 -12.63
N ARG A 65 57.54 32.19 -13.66
CA ARG A 65 56.53 32.52 -14.66
C ARG A 65 56.11 31.29 -15.46
N GLU A 66 57.06 30.49 -15.94
CA GLU A 66 56.79 29.25 -16.67
C GLU A 66 56.04 28.22 -15.82
N GLU A 67 56.47 28.02 -14.57
CA GLU A 67 55.81 27.11 -13.64
C GLU A 67 54.37 27.53 -13.35
N SER A 68 54.16 28.82 -13.08
CA SER A 68 52.81 29.38 -12.85
C SER A 68 51.91 29.21 -14.07
N GLN A 69 52.44 29.42 -15.28
CA GLN A 69 51.69 29.23 -16.52
C GLN A 69 51.32 27.76 -16.78
N LYS A 70 52.24 26.83 -16.49
CA LYS A 70 51.98 25.40 -16.64
C LYS A 70 50.88 24.94 -15.68
N SER A 71 50.98 25.32 -14.40
CA SER A 71 49.97 25.03 -13.38
C SER A 71 48.60 25.58 -13.77
N LEU A 72 48.55 26.84 -14.25
CA LEU A 72 47.30 27.45 -14.70
C LEU A 72 46.65 26.70 -15.87
N LYS A 73 47.44 26.29 -16.88
CA LYS A 73 46.93 25.51 -18.01
C LYS A 73 46.35 24.16 -17.57
N GLU A 74 47.05 23.46 -16.69
CA GLU A 74 46.59 22.18 -16.14
C GLU A 74 45.27 22.32 -15.39
N ILE A 75 45.13 23.34 -14.54
CA ILE A 75 43.87 23.64 -13.83
C ILE A 75 42.74 23.93 -14.81
N GLN A 76 43.00 24.72 -15.85
CA GLN A 76 42.01 25.06 -16.88
C GLN A 76 41.55 23.82 -17.65
N GLU A 77 42.47 22.97 -18.10
CA GLU A 77 42.16 21.74 -18.83
C GLU A 77 41.34 20.77 -17.99
N ASN A 78 41.73 20.56 -16.73
CA ASN A 78 41.01 19.70 -15.80
C ASN A 78 39.59 20.22 -15.53
N THR A 79 39.44 21.53 -15.34
CA THR A 79 38.14 22.16 -15.10
C THR A 79 37.23 22.03 -16.34
N ILE A 80 37.76 22.26 -17.54
CA ILE A 80 37.02 22.10 -18.79
C ILE A 80 36.56 20.65 -18.98
N LYS A 81 37.41 19.67 -18.65
CA LYS A 81 37.08 18.25 -18.75
C LYS A 81 35.93 17.89 -17.81
N GLN A 82 36.02 18.28 -16.54
CA GLN A 82 34.97 18.05 -15.55
C GLN A 82 33.65 18.72 -15.92
N LEU A 83 33.68 19.96 -16.43
CA LEU A 83 32.47 20.67 -16.88
C LEU A 83 31.79 19.97 -18.06
N LYS A 84 32.56 19.41 -19.00
CA LYS A 84 32.00 18.66 -20.13
C LYS A 84 31.33 17.36 -19.67
N GLU A 85 31.94 16.64 -18.73
CA GLU A 85 31.41 15.40 -18.16
C GLU A 85 30.09 15.67 -17.42
N LEU A 86 30.08 16.65 -16.52
CA LEU A 86 28.87 17.07 -15.81
C LEU A 86 27.75 17.50 -16.77
N LYS A 87 28.09 18.17 -17.87
CA LYS A 87 27.10 18.57 -18.87
C LYS A 87 26.44 17.35 -19.53
N MET A 88 27.22 16.33 -19.89
CA MET A 88 26.69 15.09 -20.49
C MET A 88 25.80 14.33 -19.50
N GLU A 89 26.20 14.27 -18.23
CA GLU A 89 25.38 13.64 -17.18
C GLU A 89 24.04 14.37 -16.99
N ILE A 90 24.05 15.70 -16.93
CA ILE A 90 22.82 16.51 -16.82
C ILE A 90 21.89 16.27 -18.02
N GLU A 91 22.42 16.19 -19.23
CA GLU A 91 21.63 15.92 -20.44
C GLU A 91 21.02 14.51 -20.41
N ALA A 92 21.77 13.51 -19.93
CA ALA A 92 21.27 12.15 -19.77
C ALA A 92 20.15 12.06 -18.73
N ILE A 93 20.36 12.65 -17.54
CA ILE A 93 19.35 12.71 -16.46
C ILE A 93 18.09 13.41 -16.94
N LYS A 94 18.23 14.52 -17.68
CA LYS A 94 17.08 15.26 -18.21
C LYS A 94 16.27 14.41 -19.19
N LYS A 95 16.93 13.65 -20.06
CA LYS A 95 16.26 12.74 -21.01
C LYS A 95 15.49 11.64 -20.27
N GLU A 96 16.12 10.97 -19.31
CA GLU A 96 15.50 9.92 -18.51
C GLU A 96 14.30 10.43 -17.70
N HIS A 97 14.42 11.63 -17.10
CA HIS A 97 13.33 12.27 -16.38
C HIS A 97 12.12 12.56 -17.27
N MET A 98 12.34 13.00 -18.52
CA MET A 98 11.24 13.24 -19.47
C MET A 98 10.51 11.95 -19.85
N GLU A 99 11.25 10.87 -20.12
CA GLU A 99 10.68 9.55 -20.45
C GLU A 99 9.85 9.01 -19.29
N THR A 100 10.41 9.05 -18.07
CA THR A 100 9.72 8.63 -16.85
C THR A 100 8.43 9.43 -16.61
N THR A 101 8.47 10.75 -16.85
CA THR A 101 7.30 11.62 -16.67
C THR A 101 6.16 11.23 -17.64
N LEU A 102 6.51 10.95 -18.90
CA LEU A 102 5.54 10.55 -19.92
C LEU A 102 4.90 9.19 -19.58
N ASP A 103 5.71 8.24 -19.10
CA ASP A 103 5.24 6.92 -18.67
C ASP A 103 4.27 7.01 -17.49
N ILE A 104 4.58 7.84 -16.50
CA ILE A 104 3.69 8.11 -15.35
C ILE A 104 2.35 8.68 -15.84
N GLU A 105 2.37 9.64 -16.77
CA GLU A 105 1.14 10.22 -17.29
C GLU A 105 0.28 9.19 -18.04
N ASN A 106 0.92 8.34 -18.86
CA ASN A 106 0.24 7.28 -19.59
C ASN A 106 -0.36 6.23 -18.66
N GLN A 107 0.37 5.82 -17.60
CA GLN A 107 -0.16 4.93 -16.57
C GLN A 107 -1.35 5.54 -15.85
N LYS A 108 -1.27 6.82 -15.47
CA LYS A 108 -2.38 7.54 -14.82
C LYS A 108 -3.66 7.55 -15.67
N LYS A 109 -3.53 7.77 -16.99
CA LYS A 109 -4.67 7.73 -17.93
C LYS A 109 -5.29 6.33 -18.01
N ARG A 110 -4.46 5.28 -18.09
CA ARG A 110 -4.94 3.89 -18.09
C ARG A 110 -5.63 3.53 -16.78
N GLN A 111 -5.06 3.95 -15.65
CA GLN A 111 -5.64 3.72 -14.33
C GLN A 111 -7.01 4.38 -14.19
N GLY A 112 -7.16 5.64 -14.63
CA GLY A 112 -8.46 6.33 -14.57
C GLY A 112 -9.58 5.62 -15.34
N ALA A 113 -9.28 4.98 -16.47
CA ALA A 113 -10.26 4.19 -17.21
C ALA A 113 -10.66 2.90 -16.47
N VAL A 114 -9.69 2.23 -15.85
CA VAL A 114 -9.92 1.02 -15.04
C VAL A 114 -10.74 1.36 -13.79
N ASP A 115 -10.41 2.45 -13.10
CA ASP A 115 -11.13 2.89 -11.89
C ASP A 115 -12.59 3.21 -12.22
N THR A 116 -12.84 3.89 -13.35
CA THR A 116 -14.21 4.17 -13.83
C THR A 116 -14.97 2.86 -14.11
N SER A 117 -14.32 1.89 -14.76
CA SER A 117 -14.92 0.58 -15.04
C SER A 117 -15.27 -0.18 -13.76
N PHE A 118 -14.38 -0.19 -12.76
CA PHE A 118 -14.68 -0.82 -11.46
C PHE A 118 -15.80 -0.10 -10.73
N THR A 119 -15.82 1.23 -10.75
CA THR A 119 -16.86 2.03 -10.12
C THR A 119 -18.23 1.67 -10.69
N ASN A 120 -18.35 1.62 -12.02
CA ASN A 120 -19.61 1.25 -12.68
C ASN A 120 -20.05 -0.18 -12.33
N ARG A 121 -19.11 -1.13 -12.28
CA ARG A 121 -19.43 -2.53 -11.91
C ARG A 121 -19.86 -2.66 -10.46
N ILE A 122 -19.26 -1.90 -9.55
CA ILE A 122 -19.65 -1.86 -8.13
C ILE A 122 -21.07 -1.32 -8.02
N GLN A 123 -21.37 -0.20 -8.67
CA GLN A 123 -22.71 0.40 -8.67
C GLN A 123 -23.78 -0.58 -9.19
N GLU A 124 -23.51 -1.28 -10.30
CA GLU A 124 -24.44 -2.29 -10.83
C GLU A 124 -24.68 -3.44 -9.84
N MET A 125 -23.63 -3.89 -9.15
CA MET A 125 -23.74 -4.94 -8.14
C MET A 125 -24.53 -4.47 -6.91
N GLU A 126 -24.33 -3.24 -6.46
CA GLU A 126 -25.07 -2.63 -5.35
C GLU A 126 -26.57 -2.55 -5.65
N GLU A 127 -26.94 -2.09 -6.85
CA GLU A 127 -28.34 -2.04 -7.29
C GLU A 127 -28.99 -3.44 -7.35
N ARG A 128 -28.25 -4.43 -7.86
CA ARG A 128 -28.73 -5.82 -7.92
C ARG A 128 -28.89 -6.43 -6.53
N ILE A 129 -27.98 -6.14 -5.60
CA ILE A 129 -28.05 -6.61 -4.21
C ILE A 129 -29.27 -5.99 -3.53
N SER A 130 -29.46 -4.67 -3.66
CA SER A 130 -30.61 -3.97 -3.08
C SER A 130 -31.94 -4.54 -3.59
N GLY A 131 -32.07 -4.79 -4.90
CA GLY A 131 -33.29 -5.42 -5.43
C GLY A 131 -33.51 -6.86 -4.95
N ALA A 132 -32.44 -7.61 -4.69
CA ALA A 132 -32.53 -8.94 -4.10
C ALA A 132 -32.94 -8.91 -2.63
N GLU A 133 -32.46 -7.93 -1.85
CA GLU A 133 -32.84 -7.73 -0.45
C GLU A 133 -34.33 -7.44 -0.31
N ASP A 134 -34.87 -6.52 -1.12
CA ASP A 134 -36.31 -6.21 -1.14
C ASP A 134 -37.15 -7.47 -1.47
N SER A 135 -36.70 -8.25 -2.45
CA SER A 135 -37.38 -9.49 -2.86
C SER A 135 -37.37 -10.54 -1.74
N ILE A 136 -36.27 -10.65 -1.00
CA ILE A 136 -36.13 -11.56 0.15
C ILE A 136 -37.08 -11.15 1.26
N GLU A 137 -37.21 -9.86 1.54
CA GLU A 137 -38.14 -9.35 2.57
C GLU A 137 -39.62 -9.68 2.24
N ILE A 138 -40.01 -9.52 0.97
CA ILE A 138 -41.35 -9.90 0.50
C ILE A 138 -41.59 -11.41 0.66
N ILE A 139 -40.59 -12.24 0.33
CA ILE A 139 -40.69 -13.69 0.49
C ILE A 139 -40.82 -14.07 1.96
N ASP A 140 -40.00 -13.48 2.85
CA ASP A 140 -40.02 -13.78 4.29
C ASP A 140 -41.38 -13.44 4.92
N SER A 141 -41.93 -12.26 4.62
CA SER A 141 -43.27 -11.87 5.09
C SER A 141 -44.37 -12.83 4.59
N THR A 142 -44.31 -13.20 3.31
CA THR A 142 -45.25 -14.16 2.70
C THR A 142 -45.17 -15.54 3.35
N VAL A 143 -43.96 -16.03 3.61
CA VAL A 143 -43.72 -17.31 4.29
C VAL A 143 -44.28 -17.28 5.70
N LYS A 144 -44.01 -16.20 6.47
CA LYS A 144 -44.54 -16.02 7.82
C LYS A 144 -46.06 -16.08 7.85
N ASP A 145 -46.73 -15.44 6.90
CA ASP A 145 -48.20 -15.47 6.82
C ASP A 145 -48.76 -16.83 6.41
N ASN A 146 -48.10 -17.52 5.48
CA ASN A 146 -48.48 -18.88 5.11
C ASN A 146 -48.30 -19.87 6.27
N VAL A 147 -47.27 -19.71 7.11
CA VAL A 147 -47.10 -20.51 8.32
C VAL A 147 -48.26 -20.30 9.29
N LYS A 148 -48.68 -19.04 9.52
CA LYS A 148 -49.85 -18.73 10.36
C LYS A 148 -51.13 -19.36 9.80
N ARG A 149 -51.38 -19.22 8.49
CA ARG A 149 -52.55 -19.81 7.81
C ARG A 149 -52.56 -21.33 7.90
N LYS A 150 -51.42 -21.98 7.66
CA LYS A 150 -51.29 -23.44 7.80
C LYS A 150 -51.61 -23.89 9.22
N LYS A 151 -51.09 -23.20 10.23
CA LYS A 151 -51.39 -23.51 11.65
C LYS A 151 -52.88 -23.41 11.95
N LEU A 152 -53.55 -22.36 11.47
CA LEU A 152 -55.00 -22.18 11.64
C LEU A 152 -55.80 -23.29 10.94
N LEU A 153 -55.43 -23.65 9.71
CA LEU A 153 -56.10 -24.72 8.96
C LEU A 153 -55.99 -26.07 9.67
N VAL A 154 -54.80 -26.42 10.19
CA VAL A 154 -54.61 -27.65 10.97
C VAL A 154 -55.50 -27.66 12.21
N GLN A 155 -55.58 -26.55 12.94
CA GLN A 155 -56.47 -26.42 14.10
C GLN A 155 -57.95 -26.56 13.73
N ASN A 156 -58.38 -25.97 12.61
CA ASN A 156 -59.77 -26.07 12.14
C ASN A 156 -60.12 -27.50 11.71
N ILE A 157 -59.23 -28.19 10.99
CA ILE A 157 -59.42 -29.60 10.63
C ILE A 157 -59.55 -30.46 11.89
N GLN A 158 -58.69 -30.24 12.88
CA GLN A 158 -58.76 -30.96 14.15
C GLN A 158 -60.11 -30.75 14.84
N LYS A 159 -60.57 -29.49 14.98
CA LYS A 159 -61.88 -29.17 15.55
C LYS A 159 -63.05 -29.84 14.80
N ILE A 160 -63.01 -29.83 13.47
CA ILE A 160 -64.04 -30.48 12.64
C ILE A 160 -64.01 -32.00 12.85
N GLN A 161 -62.83 -32.63 12.83
CA GLN A 161 -62.70 -34.06 13.06
C GLN A 161 -63.19 -34.47 14.45
N ASP A 162 -62.86 -33.69 15.49
CA ASP A 162 -63.30 -33.96 16.85
C ASP A 162 -64.82 -33.79 16.99
N SER A 163 -65.39 -32.76 16.36
CA SER A 163 -66.84 -32.54 16.30
C SER A 163 -67.57 -33.70 15.59
N MET A 164 -67.09 -34.13 14.42
CA MET A 164 -67.69 -35.23 13.65
C MET A 164 -67.58 -36.59 14.37
N LYS A 165 -66.52 -36.80 15.17
CA LYS A 165 -66.32 -38.02 15.95
C LYS A 165 -66.99 -37.96 17.32
N ARG A 166 -67.61 -36.83 17.69
CA ARG A 166 -68.15 -36.61 19.03
C ARG A 166 -69.18 -37.68 19.41
N SER A 167 -70.11 -38.04 18.53
CA SER A 167 -71.12 -39.08 18.74
C SER A 167 -70.68 -40.50 18.34
N ASN A 168 -69.41 -40.71 18.02
CA ASN A 168 -68.91 -42.03 17.64
C ASN A 168 -68.40 -42.80 18.88
N LEU A 169 -68.91 -44.00 19.09
CA LEU A 169 -68.39 -45.01 20.02
C LEU A 169 -67.44 -45.95 19.29
N ARG A 170 -66.37 -46.38 19.96
CA ARG A 170 -65.38 -47.30 19.40
C ARG A 170 -65.28 -48.56 20.25
N ILE A 171 -65.73 -49.68 19.70
CA ILE A 171 -65.69 -50.99 20.34
C ILE A 171 -64.43 -51.72 19.86
N ILE A 172 -63.69 -52.29 20.80
CA ILE A 172 -62.39 -52.95 20.59
C ILE A 172 -62.50 -54.39 21.09
N GLY A 173 -61.69 -55.30 20.54
CA GLY A 173 -61.60 -56.68 21.04
C GLY A 173 -62.71 -57.61 20.57
N ILE A 174 -63.56 -57.18 19.62
CA ILE A 174 -64.55 -58.06 19.01
C ILE A 174 -63.89 -58.88 17.92
N GLU A 175 -63.82 -60.20 18.11
CA GLU A 175 -63.27 -61.15 17.15
C GLU A 175 -63.96 -61.05 15.78
N GLU A 176 -63.23 -61.36 14.71
CA GLU A 176 -63.72 -61.36 13.33
C GLU A 176 -63.94 -62.78 12.83
N SER A 177 -64.88 -63.50 13.43
CA SER A 177 -65.36 -64.79 12.91
C SER A 177 -66.43 -64.58 11.83
N GLU A 178 -66.67 -65.60 11.00
CA GLU A 178 -67.76 -65.62 10.01
C GLU A 178 -69.11 -65.24 10.65
N ASP A 179 -69.39 -65.74 11.85
CA ASP A 179 -70.59 -65.40 12.63
C ASP A 179 -70.68 -63.92 13.01
N SER A 180 -69.56 -63.30 13.38
CA SER A 180 -69.52 -61.87 13.72
C SER A 180 -69.76 -60.99 12.48
N GLN A 181 -69.31 -61.46 11.31
CA GLN A 181 -69.52 -60.78 10.05
C GLN A 181 -70.98 -60.90 9.59
N LEU A 182 -71.59 -62.08 9.76
CA LEU A 182 -73.00 -62.35 9.43
C LEU A 182 -73.97 -61.61 10.36
N LYS A 183 -73.69 -61.56 11.66
CA LYS A 183 -74.54 -60.82 12.62
C LYS A 183 -74.51 -59.31 12.36
N GLY A 184 -73.42 -58.78 11.82
CA GLY A 184 -73.27 -57.37 11.50
C GLY A 184 -73.02 -56.48 12.73
N PRO A 185 -72.39 -55.29 12.54
CA PRO A 185 -71.98 -54.42 13.64
C PRO A 185 -73.11 -53.94 14.56
N VAL A 186 -74.32 -53.74 14.02
CA VAL A 186 -75.50 -53.29 14.77
C VAL A 186 -75.95 -54.33 15.80
N ASN A 187 -76.07 -55.60 15.39
CA ASN A 187 -76.50 -56.66 16.30
C ASN A 187 -75.46 -56.96 17.37
N ILE A 188 -74.17 -56.86 17.02
CA ILE A 188 -73.08 -56.98 17.99
C ILE A 188 -73.23 -55.91 19.09
N PHE A 189 -73.47 -54.65 18.73
CA PHE A 189 -73.67 -53.58 19.71
C PHE A 189 -74.90 -53.84 20.60
N ASN A 190 -76.05 -54.18 20.02
CA ASN A 190 -77.27 -54.44 20.80
C ASN A 190 -77.08 -55.60 21.80
N LYS A 191 -76.40 -56.67 21.37
CA LYS A 191 -76.05 -57.79 22.26
C LYS A 191 -75.14 -57.35 23.41
N ILE A 192 -74.12 -56.53 23.14
CA ILE A 192 -73.23 -56.00 24.18
C ILE A 192 -74.02 -55.18 25.21
N ILE A 193 -74.93 -54.30 24.75
CA ILE A 193 -75.77 -53.49 25.63
C ILE A 193 -76.72 -54.37 26.45
N GLU A 194 -77.31 -55.41 25.87
CA GLU A 194 -78.17 -56.35 26.60
C GLU A 194 -77.43 -57.12 27.69
N GLU A 195 -76.24 -57.63 27.36
CA GLU A 195 -75.45 -58.46 28.27
C GLU A 195 -74.83 -57.65 29.41
N ASN A 196 -74.39 -56.41 29.14
CA ASN A 196 -73.64 -55.61 30.11
C ASN A 196 -74.46 -54.49 30.76
N PHE A 197 -75.47 -53.95 30.07
CA PHE A 197 -76.25 -52.77 30.49
C PHE A 197 -77.77 -52.97 30.31
N PRO A 198 -78.37 -53.98 30.98
CA PRO A 198 -79.77 -54.34 30.76
C PRO A 198 -80.77 -53.22 31.12
N ASN A 199 -80.43 -52.34 32.06
CA ASN A 199 -81.27 -51.19 32.45
C ASN A 199 -81.25 -50.10 31.38
N LEU A 200 -80.08 -49.84 30.76
CA LEU A 200 -79.92 -48.84 29.72
C LEU A 200 -80.83 -49.14 28.53
N LYS A 201 -80.93 -50.42 28.12
CA LYS A 201 -81.81 -50.84 27.03
C LYS A 201 -83.31 -50.59 27.32
N LYS A 202 -83.73 -50.71 28.58
CA LYS A 202 -85.14 -50.58 28.98
C LYS A 202 -85.55 -49.12 29.16
N GLU A 203 -84.67 -48.30 29.72
CA GLU A 203 -84.97 -46.91 30.10
C GLU A 203 -84.68 -45.93 28.96
N ILE A 204 -83.58 -46.13 28.22
CA ILE A 204 -83.13 -45.23 27.15
C ILE A 204 -82.63 -46.07 25.97
N PRO A 205 -83.51 -46.49 25.04
CA PRO A 205 -83.07 -47.21 23.85
C PRO A 205 -82.15 -46.32 22.99
N ILE A 206 -80.87 -46.67 22.93
CA ILE A 206 -79.88 -45.97 22.12
C ILE A 206 -80.14 -46.25 20.64
N GLY A 207 -80.59 -45.24 19.90
CA GLY A 207 -80.65 -45.30 18.44
C GLY A 207 -79.25 -45.44 17.86
N ILE A 208 -79.11 -46.22 16.77
CA ILE A 208 -77.87 -46.35 16.01
C ILE A 208 -78.11 -45.72 14.65
N GLN A 209 -77.30 -44.70 14.30
CA GLN A 209 -77.37 -44.09 12.97
C GLN A 209 -76.64 -44.97 11.96
N GLU A 210 -75.41 -45.36 12.29
CA GLU A 210 -74.55 -46.20 11.46
C GLU A 210 -73.67 -47.05 12.37
N ALA A 211 -73.36 -48.27 11.94
CA ALA A 211 -72.34 -49.08 12.59
C ALA A 211 -71.52 -49.83 11.54
N TYR A 212 -70.20 -49.69 11.60
CA TYR A 212 -69.29 -50.29 10.63
C TYR A 212 -67.96 -50.69 11.28
N ARG A 213 -67.26 -51.65 10.68
CA ARG A 213 -65.89 -51.98 11.05
C ARG A 213 -64.94 -50.98 10.39
N THR A 214 -63.93 -50.51 11.13
CA THR A 214 -62.91 -49.62 10.57
C THR A 214 -62.21 -50.30 9.39
N PRO A 215 -61.87 -49.59 8.30
CA PRO A 215 -61.12 -50.16 7.18
C PRO A 215 -59.81 -50.85 7.62
N ASN A 216 -59.32 -51.78 6.81
CA ASN A 216 -58.03 -52.42 7.04
C ASN A 216 -56.93 -51.36 7.13
N ARG A 217 -56.10 -51.48 8.16
CA ARG A 217 -54.86 -50.70 8.22
C ARG A 217 -53.90 -51.22 7.17
N LEU A 218 -53.03 -50.35 6.65
CA LEU A 218 -52.04 -50.68 5.62
C LEU A 218 -51.10 -51.83 6.02
N ASP A 219 -50.95 -52.08 7.32
CA ASP A 219 -50.17 -53.20 7.85
C ASP A 219 -50.98 -54.50 7.82
N GLN A 220 -50.69 -55.33 6.82
CA GLN A 220 -51.33 -56.64 6.60
C GLN A 220 -50.94 -57.70 7.65
N LYS A 221 -49.91 -57.47 8.48
CA LYS A 221 -49.41 -58.45 9.47
C LYS A 221 -50.09 -58.35 10.85
N ARG A 222 -51.11 -57.49 10.98
CA ARG A 222 -51.74 -57.24 12.28
C ARG A 222 -52.83 -58.26 12.56
N ASN A 223 -52.57 -59.18 13.49
CA ASN A 223 -53.53 -60.21 13.93
C ASN A 223 -54.64 -59.66 14.86
N THR A 224 -54.78 -58.34 15.00
CA THR A 224 -55.78 -57.73 15.87
C THR A 224 -57.06 -57.45 15.11
N SER A 225 -58.21 -57.84 15.66
CA SER A 225 -59.52 -57.54 15.08
C SER A 225 -59.76 -56.04 14.90
N ARG A 226 -60.39 -55.65 13.79
CA ARG A 226 -60.76 -54.27 13.49
C ARG A 226 -61.76 -53.76 14.49
N HIS A 227 -61.70 -52.47 14.75
CA HIS A 227 -62.58 -51.85 15.72
C HIS A 227 -63.94 -51.62 15.06
N ILE A 228 -65.02 -51.69 15.84
CA ILE A 228 -66.35 -51.27 15.38
C ILE A 228 -66.54 -49.80 15.76
N ILE A 229 -66.96 -48.99 14.81
CA ILE A 229 -67.45 -47.64 15.06
C ILE A 229 -68.98 -47.69 15.03
N VAL A 230 -69.60 -47.22 16.12
CA VAL A 230 -71.05 -47.04 16.23
C VAL A 230 -71.32 -45.56 16.34
N LYS A 231 -72.09 -45.01 15.41
CA LYS A 231 -72.49 -43.60 15.41
C LYS A 231 -73.86 -43.47 16.05
N THR A 232 -73.93 -42.75 17.17
CA THR A 232 -75.20 -42.43 17.82
C THR A 232 -75.82 -41.16 17.21
N PRO A 233 -77.16 -41.01 17.26
CA PRO A 233 -77.87 -39.84 16.75
C PRO A 233 -77.40 -38.51 17.36
N ASN A 234 -76.95 -38.53 18.61
CA ASN A 234 -76.43 -37.36 19.30
C ASN A 234 -75.27 -37.75 20.23
N ALA A 235 -74.51 -36.76 20.70
CA ALA A 235 -73.36 -36.97 21.58
C ALA A 235 -73.76 -37.44 22.99
N GLN A 236 -74.95 -37.07 23.48
CA GLN A 236 -75.44 -37.44 24.80
C GLN A 236 -75.60 -38.96 24.93
N ASN A 237 -76.12 -39.62 23.89
CA ASN A 237 -76.27 -41.08 23.84
C ASN A 237 -74.95 -41.87 23.96
N LYS A 238 -73.81 -41.21 23.75
CA LYS A 238 -72.48 -41.77 23.96
C LYS A 238 -71.95 -41.52 25.39
N GLU A 239 -72.40 -40.44 26.02
CA GLU A 239 -71.93 -39.98 27.33
C GLU A 239 -72.67 -40.66 28.50
N TYR A 240 -73.83 -41.27 28.26
CA TYR A 240 -74.56 -42.14 29.19
C TYR A 240 -73.95 -43.54 29.28
#